data_AF-D4K6Z5-F1
#
_entry.id   AF-D4K6Z5-F1
#
_cell.length_a   1.000
_cell.length_b   1.000
_cell.length_c   1.000
_cell.angle_alpha   90.00
_cell.angle_beta   90.00
_cell.angle_gamma   90.00
#
_symmetry.space_group_name_H-M   'P 1'
#
loop_
_entity.id
_entity.type
_entity.pdbx_description
1 polymer ?
#
loop_
_entity_poly.entity_id
_entity_poly.type
_entity_poly.pdbx_seq_one_letter_code
_entity_poly.pdbx_strand_id
1 'polypeptide(L)' 'MIDKQQDFLTLTGAARRARSEGYDITYHGLRNLVAAGYISHVPNGSRIYVFYPNVIRFLQKGLTAEQSLEYQLSRTRN' A
#
# COMPACT_ATOMS: atom_id res chain seq x y z
N MET A 1 -0.22 -9.62 -23.90
CA MET A 1 0.80 -8.63 -23.49
C MET A 1 0.34 -8.04 -22.16
N ILE A 2 1.04 -8.29 -21.06
CA ILE A 2 0.77 -7.58 -19.80
C ILE A 2 1.40 -6.20 -19.95
N ASP A 3 0.56 -5.18 -19.96
CA ASP A 3 0.96 -3.78 -20.11
C ASP A 3 1.69 -3.33 -18.84
N LYS A 4 3.00 -3.61 -18.76
CA LYS A 4 3.84 -3.37 -17.55
C LYS A 4 3.85 -1.91 -17.08
N GLN A 5 3.41 -0.96 -17.91
CA GLN A 5 3.27 0.45 -17.55
C GLN A 5 2.00 0.73 -16.73
N GLN A 6 0.97 -0.12 -16.82
CA GLN A 6 -0.32 0.07 -16.13
C GLN A 6 -0.29 -0.34 -14.64
N ASP A 7 0.79 -0.94 -14.17
CA ASP A 7 0.88 -1.44 -12.79
C ASP A 7 1.35 -0.37 -11.80
N PHE A 8 1.92 0.75 -12.26
CA PHE A 8 2.21 1.88 -11.39
C PHE A 8 0.99 2.79 -11.27
N LEU A 9 0.34 2.74 -10.12
CA LEU A 9 -0.87 3.51 -9.84
C LEU A 9 -0.59 4.57 -8.80
N THR A 10 -1.28 5.71 -8.91
CA THR A 10 -1.37 6.64 -7.77
C THR A 10 -1.99 5.92 -6.58
N LEU A 11 -1.71 6.35 -5.34
CA LEU A 11 -2.35 5.80 -4.15
C LEU A 11 -3.89 5.74 -4.26
N THR A 12 -4.50 6.78 -4.83
CA THR A 12 -5.94 6.83 -5.08
C THR A 12 -6.37 5.78 -6.12
N GLY A 13 -5.61 5.63 -7.20
CA GLY A 13 -5.86 4.61 -8.22
C GLY A 13 -5.75 3.19 -7.66
N ALA A 14 -4.70 2.91 -6.88
CA ALA A 14 -4.49 1.62 -6.25
C ALA A 14 -5.61 1.29 -5.25
N ALA A 15 -6.00 2.22 -4.38
CA ALA A 15 -7.08 1.99 -3.42
C ALA A 15 -8.45 1.80 -4.10
N ARG A 16 -8.71 2.49 -5.22
CA ARG A 16 -9.93 2.28 -6.02
C ARG A 16 -9.93 0.90 -6.67
N ARG A 17 -8.82 0.52 -7.31
CA ARG A 17 -8.69 -0.77 -7.98
C ARG A 17 -8.78 -1.94 -6.99
N ALA A 18 -8.09 -1.85 -5.85
CA ALA A 18 -8.16 -2.87 -4.81
C ALA A 18 -9.59 -3.08 -4.30
N ARG A 19 -10.35 -2.00 -4.09
CA ARG A 19 -11.77 -2.10 -3.73
C ARG A 19 -12.64 -2.71 -4.83
N SER A 20 -12.40 -2.38 -6.10
CA SER A 20 -13.12 -3.03 -7.21
C SER A 20 -12.78 -4.52 -7.35
N GLU A 21 -11.59 -4.93 -6.89
CA GLU A 21 -11.14 -6.32 -6.83
C GLU A 21 -11.57 -7.03 -5.52
N GLY A 22 -12.33 -6.36 -4.65
CA GLY A 22 -12.93 -6.95 -3.44
C GLY A 22 -12.12 -6.81 -2.15
N TYR A 23 -10.99 -6.08 -2.17
CA TYR A 23 -10.20 -5.84 -0.97
C TYR A 23 -10.74 -4.64 -0.17
N ASP A 24 -10.91 -4.82 1.14
CA ASP A 24 -11.30 -3.74 2.05
C ASP A 24 -10.07 -2.90 2.45
N ILE A 25 -9.70 -1.95 1.59
CA ILE A 25 -8.63 -1.00 1.84
C ILE A 25 -9.04 0.42 1.46
N THR A 26 -8.85 1.36 2.39
CA THR A 26 -9.09 2.79 2.15
C THR A 26 -7.83 3.47 1.62
N TYR A 27 -8.00 4.63 0.97
CA TYR A 27 -6.86 5.47 0.59
C TYR A 27 -5.96 5.81 1.80
N HIS A 28 -6.56 6.17 2.94
CA HIS A 28 -5.82 6.51 4.15
C HIS A 28 -5.09 5.30 4.72
N GLY A 29 -5.72 4.12 4.72
CA GLY A 29 -5.09 2.86 5.12
C GLY A 29 -3.87 2.55 4.25
N LEU A 30 -4.02 2.62 2.92
CA LEU A 30 -2.92 2.38 1.99
C LEU A 30 -1.80 3.42 2.15
N ARG A 31 -2.14 4.69 2.35
CA ARG A 31 -1.16 5.76 2.62
C ARG A 31 -0.36 5.48 3.90
N ASN A 32 -1.02 5.03 4.96
CA ASN A 32 -0.34 4.71 6.21
C ASN A 32 0.61 3.52 6.06
N LEU A 33 0.22 2.48 5.32
CA LEU A 33 1.08 1.33 5.02
C LEU A 33 2.33 1.74 4.23
N VAL A 34 2.17 2.63 3.26
CA VAL A 34 3.30 3.19 2.50
C VAL A 34 4.19 4.07 3.38
N ALA A 35 3.59 4.93 4.21
CA ALA A 35 4.31 5.82 5.12
C ALA A 35 5.09 5.04 6.21
N ALA A 36 4.54 3.91 6.65
CA ALA A 36 5.21 2.98 7.56
C ALA A 36 6.26 2.10 6.89
N GLY A 37 6.43 2.20 5.56
CA GLY A 37 7.45 1.46 4.82
C GLY A 37 7.07 0.03 4.44
N TYR A 38 5.85 -0.43 4.73
CA TYR A 38 5.42 -1.79 4.40
C TYR A 38 5.18 -2.04 2.91
N ILE A 39 4.87 -0.98 2.17
CA ILE A 39 4.67 -1.03 0.72
C ILE A 39 5.62 -0.03 0.07
N SER A 40 6.52 -0.53 -0.77
CA SER A 40 7.44 0.30 -1.55
C SER A 40 6.67 1.23 -2.49
N HIS A 41 7.16 2.46 -2.60
CA HIS A 41 6.55 3.49 -3.42
C HIS A 41 7.60 4.25 -4.24
N VAL A 42 7.15 4.94 -5.28
CA VAL A 42 7.94 5.83 -6.10
C VAL A 42 7.37 7.24 -5.96
N PRO A 43 8.13 8.19 -5.39
CA PRO A 43 7.73 9.60 -5.38
C PRO A 43 7.86 10.19 -6.78
N ASN A 44 6.88 11.01 -7.18
CA ASN A 44 6.89 11.76 -8.43
C ASN A 44 6.27 13.14 -8.18
N GLY A 45 7.11 14.11 -7.83
CA GLY A 45 6.66 15.43 -7.37
C GLY A 45 5.80 15.31 -6.12
N SER A 46 4.59 15.90 -6.16
CA SER A 46 3.61 15.80 -5.08
C SER A 46 2.82 14.48 -5.06
N ARG A 47 3.01 13.61 -6.07
CA ARG A 47 2.28 12.35 -6.21
C ARG A 47 3.13 11.18 -5.74
N ILE A 48 2.46 10.21 -5.13
CA ILE A 48 3.05 8.93 -4.75
C ILE A 48 2.45 7.84 -5.63
N TYR A 49 3.32 7.10 -6.30
CA TYR A 49 2.97 5.93 -7.08
C TYR A 49 3.36 4.66 -6.33
N VAL A 50 2.53 3.63 -6.47
CA VAL A 50 2.79 2.29 -5.93
C VAL A 50 2.74 1.30 -7.07
N PHE A 51 3.59 0.28 -7.01
CA PHE A 51 3.48 -0.86 -7.89
C PHE A 51 2.35 -1.76 -7.40
N TYR A 52 1.25 -1.80 -8.14
CA TYR A 52 -0.01 -2.43 -7.73
C TYR A 52 0.13 -3.91 -7.33
N PRO A 53 0.95 -4.74 -8.01
CA PRO A 53 1.20 -6.10 -7.56
C PRO A 53 1.76 -6.20 -6.13
N ASN A 54 2.54 -5.21 -5.67
CA ASN A 54 3.02 -5.19 -4.28
C ASN A 54 1.89 -4.92 -3.29
N VAL A 55 0.93 -4.07 -3.67
CA VAL A 55 -0.27 -3.79 -2.86
C VAL A 55 -1.08 -5.07 -2.68
N ILE A 56 -1.35 -5.79 -3.77
CA ILE A 56 -2.14 -7.03 -3.71
C ILE A 56 -1.41 -8.12 -2.94
N ARG A 57 -0.11 -8.30 -3.19
CA ARG A 57 0.72 -9.24 -2.43
C ARG A 57 0.70 -8.94 -0.94
N PHE A 58 0.71 -7.66 -0.56
CA PHE A 58 0.62 -7.25 0.85
C PHE A 58 -0.77 -7.56 1.42
N LEU A 59 -1.85 -7.18 0.74
CA LEU A 59 -3.22 -7.41 1.22
C LEU A 59 -3.56 -8.90 1.38
N GLN A 60 -2.98 -9.76 0.54
CA GLN A 60 -3.16 -11.22 0.63
C GLN A 60 -2.37 -11.84 1.78
N LYS A 61 -1.16 -11.35 2.05
CA LYS A 61 -0.26 -11.93 3.06
C LYS A 61 -0.43 -11.32 4.45
N GLY A 62 -0.91 -10.09 4.52
CA GLY A 62 -0.98 -9.30 5.75
C GLY A 62 0.39 -8.95 6.32
N LEU A 63 0.37 -8.41 7.54
CA LEU A 63 1.55 -8.19 8.36
C LEU A 63 1.87 -9.45 9.17
N THR A 64 3.15 -9.69 9.46
CA THR A 64 3.50 -10.67 10.49
C THR A 64 3.16 -10.14 11.88
N ALA A 65 3.16 -11.02 12.88
CA ALA A 65 2.95 -10.63 14.27
C ALA A 65 4.02 -9.63 14.74
N GLU A 66 5.30 -9.83 14.37
CA GLU A 66 6.37 -8.90 14.74
C GLU A 66 6.17 -7.53 14.10
N GLN A 67 5.83 -7.48 12.80
CA GLN A 67 5.60 -6.21 12.10
C GLN A 67 4.38 -5.46 12.66
N SER A 68 3.33 -6.21 13.03
CA SER A 68 2.14 -5.63 13.66
C SER A 68 2.47 -5.04 15.04
N LEU A 69 3.29 -5.72 15.82
CA LEU A 69 3.76 -5.23 17.12
C LEU A 69 4.65 -3.99 16.95
N GLU A 70 5.59 -4.01 16.02
CA GLU A 70 6.46 -2.87 15.71
C GLU A 70 5.63 -1.63 15.30
N TYR A 71 4.62 -1.83 14.45
CA TYR A 71 3.69 -0.76 14.07
C TYR A 71 3.00 -0.15 15.29
N GLN A 72 2.43 -0.98 16.17
CA GLN A 72 1.75 -0.53 17.38
C GLN A 72 2.70 0.24 18.30
N LEU A 73 3.91 -0.29 18.54
CA LEU A 73 4.92 0.36 19.39
C LEU A 73 5.38 1.71 18.81
N SER A 74 5.48 1.83 17.48
CA SER A 74 5.83 3.10 16.82
C SER A 74 4.77 4.20 17.06
N ARG A 75 3.50 3.81 17.24
CA ARG A 75 2.37 4.72 17.46
C ARG A 75 2.23 5.16 18.91
N THR A 76 2.67 4.35 19.86
CA THR A 76 2.64 4.67 21.30
C THR A 76 3.84 5.51 21.76
N ARG A 77 4.88 5.62 20.93
CA ARG A 77 6.11 6.40 21.20
C ARG A 77 6.06 7.86 20.74
N ASN A 78 4.97 8.30 20.11
CA ASN A 78 4.69 9.72 19.83
C ASN A 78 3.60 10.22 20.77
#